data_AF-A0A9D5SXN5-F1
#
_entry.id   AF-A0A9D5SXN5-F1
#
_cell.length_a   1.000
_cell.length_b   1.000
_cell.length_c   1.000
_cell.angle_alpha   90.00
_cell.angle_beta   90.00
_cell.angle_gamma   90.00
#
_symmetry.space_group_name_H-M   'P 1'
#
loop_
_entity.id
_entity.type
_entity.pdbx_description
1 polymer ?
#
loop_
_entity_poly.entity_id
_entity_poly.type
_entity_poly.pdbx_seq_one_letter_code
_entity_poly.pdbx_strand_id
1 'polypeptide(L)'
;MLKSQYKREFENIAPRYGFEEETIAFLRQAVIPQHKEEKSMISKRMKIIIAAVAAAFLLVSTVFASSALLGADDVAEALGREAMAEAFRSDDAVIIDQTIQSNGYDFTLMGIVSGKGLNKVSGRDIHDSEIDRNRSYIVLSVANTDGTPVDSLDGIPTFTPLVDGYKPWEVNIFSLNAYRLDTTANGIRYCLLATDSIEIFADHHISIAVYDGVSPGPEIFTMDDNGVISYNDSYTGTQAMFDLPLDPAKADPAAVAAFIESREAEASIG
;
A
#
# COMPACT_ATOMS: atom_id res chain seq x y z
N MET A 1 8.21 -4.18 42.39
CA MET A 1 9.63 -4.33 41.97
C MET A 1 9.79 -4.47 40.45
N LEU A 2 8.92 -5.18 39.72
CA LEU A 2 9.03 -5.32 38.26
C LEU A 2 8.91 -3.99 37.47
N LYS A 3 7.93 -3.12 37.75
CA LYS A 3 7.72 -1.86 37.00
C LYS A 3 8.92 -0.89 37.04
N SER A 4 9.72 -0.91 38.11
CA SER A 4 10.91 -0.07 38.24
C SER A 4 12.15 -0.65 37.54
N GLN A 5 12.18 -1.96 37.28
CA GLN A 5 13.22 -2.60 36.48
C GLN A 5 12.99 -2.34 34.99
N TYR A 6 11.76 -2.48 34.51
CA TYR A 6 11.40 -2.19 33.11
C TYR A 6 11.71 -0.74 32.70
N LYS A 7 11.39 0.23 33.57
CA LYS A 7 11.70 1.64 33.28
C LYS A 7 13.21 1.92 33.22
N ARG A 8 13.99 1.23 34.05
CA ARG A 8 15.46 1.39 34.12
C ARG A 8 16.18 0.67 32.98
N GLU A 9 15.61 -0.42 32.45
CA GLU A 9 16.12 -1.08 31.24
C GLU A 9 15.82 -0.28 29.98
N PHE A 10 14.64 0.35 29.88
CA PHE A 10 14.28 1.21 28.75
C PHE A 10 15.09 2.51 28.71
N GLU A 11 15.35 3.12 29.87
CA GLU A 11 16.19 4.33 29.99
C GLU A 11 17.69 4.06 29.72
N ASN A 12 18.13 2.79 29.74
CA ASN A 12 19.51 2.38 29.44
C ASN A 12 19.70 1.86 28.00
N ILE A 13 18.65 1.85 27.17
CA ILE A 13 18.81 1.65 25.73
C ILE A 13 19.39 2.95 25.18
N ALA A 14 20.73 2.99 25.09
CA ALA A 14 21.39 4.06 24.36
C ALA A 14 20.79 4.11 22.94
N PRO A 15 20.37 5.28 22.44
CA PRO A 15 19.94 5.40 21.05
C PRO A 15 21.08 4.88 20.18
N ARG A 16 20.80 3.83 19.42
CA ARG A 16 21.78 3.18 18.55
C ARG A 16 22.01 4.07 17.33
N TYR A 17 22.75 5.15 17.53
CA TYR A 17 23.25 6.00 16.45
C TYR A 17 24.11 5.13 15.53
N GLY A 18 23.72 5.05 14.26
CA GLY A 18 24.38 4.22 13.26
C GLY A 18 23.52 3.07 12.69
N PHE A 19 22.25 2.91 13.08
CA PHE A 19 21.35 1.95 12.43
C PHE A 19 21.25 2.19 10.92
N GLU A 20 21.21 3.46 10.49
CA GLU A 20 21.29 3.81 9.07
C GLU A 20 22.61 3.37 8.44
N GLU A 21 23.76 3.58 9.10
CA GLU A 21 25.06 3.14 8.57
C GLU A 21 25.16 1.62 8.48
N GLU A 22 24.65 0.89 9.48
CA GLU A 22 24.61 -0.58 9.48
C GLU A 22 23.62 -1.12 8.44
N THR A 23 22.47 -0.47 8.26
CA THR A 23 21.47 -0.86 7.27
C THR A 23 21.99 -0.56 5.86
N ILE A 24 22.62 0.60 5.64
CA ILE A 24 23.30 0.94 4.38
C ILE A 24 24.48 -0.01 4.13
N ALA A 25 25.23 -0.40 5.17
CA ALA A 25 26.31 -1.38 5.03
C ALA A 25 25.77 -2.79 4.70
N PHE A 26 24.66 -3.19 5.31
CA PHE A 26 23.97 -4.46 5.05
C PHE A 26 23.41 -4.49 3.62
N LEU A 27 22.73 -3.43 3.19
CA LEU A 27 22.24 -3.27 1.81
C LEU A 27 23.41 -3.25 0.81
N ARG A 28 24.53 -2.60 1.14
CA ARG A 28 25.76 -2.64 0.32
C ARG A 28 26.37 -4.04 0.26
N GLN A 29 26.32 -4.84 1.32
CA GLN A 29 26.79 -6.23 1.31
C GLN A 29 25.85 -7.15 0.55
N ALA A 30 24.53 -6.96 0.65
CA ALA A 30 23.51 -7.70 -0.10
C ALA A 30 23.57 -7.43 -1.61
N VAL A 31 24.12 -6.28 -2.02
CA VAL A 31 24.32 -5.90 -3.42
C VAL A 31 25.65 -6.41 -4.00
N ILE A 32 26.51 -7.08 -3.23
CA ILE A 32 27.71 -7.74 -3.78
C ILE A 32 27.30 -9.13 -4.32
N PRO A 33 27.25 -9.36 -5.65
CA PRO A 33 27.04 -10.70 -6.18
C PRO A 33 28.20 -11.60 -5.74
N GLN A 34 27.91 -12.62 -4.92
CA GLN A 34 28.81 -13.75 -4.71
C GLN A 34 28.82 -14.66 -5.94
N HIS A 35 29.20 -14.14 -7.10
CA HIS A 35 29.57 -15.00 -8.23
C HIS A 35 30.81 -14.44 -8.93
N LYS A 36 31.80 -15.32 -8.96
CA LYS A 36 33.12 -15.20 -9.56
C LYS A 36 32.99 -14.80 -11.04
N GLU A 37 33.69 -13.73 -11.39
CA GLU A 37 33.93 -13.14 -12.72
C GLU A 37 33.29 -13.82 -13.95
N GLU A 38 32.28 -13.16 -14.52
CA GLU A 38 32.19 -13.01 -15.98
C GLU A 38 31.84 -11.55 -16.30
N LYS A 39 32.76 -10.86 -17.00
CA LYS A 39 32.68 -9.41 -17.24
C LYS A 39 31.58 -9.08 -18.24
N SER A 40 30.34 -8.89 -17.76
CA SER A 40 29.32 -8.15 -18.50
C SER A 40 29.44 -6.66 -18.16
N MET A 41 29.93 -5.88 -19.12
CA MET A 41 30.01 -4.42 -19.02
C MET A 41 28.61 -3.80 -19.09
N ILE A 42 27.99 -3.57 -17.93
CA ILE A 42 26.82 -2.69 -17.84
C ILE A 42 27.26 -1.28 -18.26
N SER A 43 26.76 -0.84 -19.41
CA SER A 43 27.17 0.42 -20.05
C SER A 43 26.83 1.63 -19.17
N LYS A 44 27.60 2.72 -19.32
CA LYS A 44 27.37 3.98 -18.58
C LYS A 44 25.93 4.52 -18.74
N ARG A 45 25.26 4.22 -19.86
CA ARG A 45 23.85 4.59 -20.09
C ARG A 45 22.89 3.83 -19.19
N MET A 46 23.14 2.55 -18.94
CA MET A 46 22.32 1.71 -18.06
C MET A 46 22.44 2.15 -16.58
N LYS A 47 23.64 2.59 -16.16
CA LYS A 47 23.84 3.19 -14.83
C LYS A 47 23.10 4.52 -14.65
N ILE A 48 22.93 5.28 -15.73
CA ILE A 48 22.14 6.53 -15.73
C ILE A 48 20.65 6.22 -15.67
N ILE A 49 20.17 5.16 -16.34
CA ILE A 49 18.77 4.74 -16.29
C ILE A 49 18.40 4.20 -14.89
N ILE A 50 19.25 3.37 -14.28
CA ILE A 50 19.02 2.88 -12.91
C ILE A 50 19.06 4.04 -11.89
N ALA A 51 19.93 5.03 -12.10
CA ALA A 51 19.96 6.23 -11.27
C ALA A 51 18.76 7.17 -11.50
N ALA A 52 18.16 7.16 -12.70
CA ALA A 52 16.98 7.97 -13.02
C ALA A 52 15.69 7.34 -12.47
N VAL A 53 15.55 6.01 -12.48
CA VAL A 53 14.44 5.31 -11.82
C VAL A 53 14.51 5.49 -10.30
N ALA A 54 15.72 5.52 -9.71
CA ALA A 54 15.88 5.86 -8.29
C ALA A 54 15.66 7.36 -7.98
N ALA A 55 15.73 8.25 -8.97
CA ALA A 55 15.54 9.69 -8.79
C ALA A 55 14.11 10.18 -9.09
N ALA A 56 13.28 9.36 -9.74
CA ALA A 56 11.85 9.64 -9.93
C ALA A 56 11.02 9.34 -8.66
N PHE A 57 11.57 8.62 -7.68
CA PHE A 57 10.96 8.39 -6.36
C PHE A 57 11.42 9.39 -5.28
N LEU A 58 11.79 10.62 -5.66
CA LEU A 58 11.87 11.72 -4.70
C LEU A 58 10.47 12.33 -4.46
N LEU A 59 9.47 11.47 -4.20
CA LEU A 59 8.36 11.91 -3.36
C LEU A 59 8.98 12.06 -1.99
N VAL A 60 9.07 13.32 -1.53
CA VAL A 60 9.49 13.62 -0.18
C VAL A 60 8.46 12.92 0.72
N SER A 61 8.79 11.72 1.21
CA SER A 61 8.09 11.08 2.30
C SER A 61 8.42 11.92 3.54
N THR A 62 7.74 13.05 3.68
CA THR A 62 7.62 13.67 4.98
C THR A 62 6.82 12.67 5.80
N VAL A 63 7.52 11.89 6.63
CA VAL A 63 6.89 11.17 7.73
C VAL A 63 6.33 12.26 8.65
N PHE A 64 5.15 12.77 8.32
CA PHE A 64 4.33 13.45 9.28
C PHE A 64 3.83 12.35 10.21
N ALA A 65 4.55 12.15 11.31
CA ALA A 65 3.96 11.56 12.50
C ALA A 65 2.88 12.56 12.97
N SER A 66 1.73 12.57 12.31
CA SER A 66 0.54 13.23 12.82
C SER A 66 0.09 12.40 14.00
N SER A 67 0.50 12.78 15.21
CA SER A 67 0.05 12.18 16.47
C SER A 67 -1.48 12.34 16.71
N ALA A 68 -2.24 12.70 15.67
CA ALA A 68 -3.67 12.92 15.63
C ALA A 68 -4.39 12.02 14.61
N LEU A 69 -3.67 11.19 13.84
CA LEU A 69 -4.29 10.16 12.99
C LEU A 69 -4.87 9.04 13.86
N LEU A 70 -6.05 8.55 13.46
CA LEU A 70 -6.56 7.28 13.95
C LEU A 70 -5.64 6.14 13.49
N GLY A 71 -5.58 5.04 14.24
CA GLY A 71 -5.04 3.78 13.72
C GLY A 71 -5.97 3.15 12.67
N ALA A 72 -5.47 2.21 11.87
CA ALA A 72 -6.31 1.49 10.91
C ALA A 72 -7.45 0.70 11.60
N ASP A 73 -7.19 0.20 12.80
CA ASP A 73 -8.18 -0.42 13.68
C ASP A 73 -9.22 0.58 14.20
N ASP A 74 -8.79 1.76 14.67
CA ASP A 74 -9.70 2.82 15.11
C ASP A 74 -10.64 3.28 13.98
N VAL A 75 -10.14 3.33 12.74
CA VAL A 75 -10.97 3.63 11.55
C VAL A 75 -12.04 2.58 11.36
N ALA A 76 -11.68 1.30 11.46
CA ALA A 76 -12.65 0.21 11.36
C ALA A 76 -13.68 0.26 12.50
N GLU A 77 -13.28 0.59 13.74
CA GLU A 77 -14.23 0.79 14.85
C GLU A 77 -15.16 1.97 14.59
N ALA A 78 -14.65 3.10 14.09
CA ALA A 78 -15.44 4.28 13.75
C ALA A 78 -16.47 4.00 12.63
N LEU A 79 -16.22 2.99 11.79
CA LEU A 79 -17.14 2.48 10.76
C LEU A 79 -18.12 1.43 11.29
N GLY A 80 -18.03 1.05 12.57
CA GLY A 80 -18.80 -0.04 13.16
C GLY A 80 -18.43 -1.40 12.54
N ARG A 81 -17.14 -1.65 12.33
CA ARG A 81 -16.58 -2.91 11.83
C ARG A 81 -15.64 -3.51 12.87
N GLU A 82 -16.20 -3.96 13.98
CA GLU A 82 -15.43 -4.47 15.13
C GLU A 82 -14.53 -5.64 14.73
N ALA A 83 -15.03 -6.53 13.86
CA ALA A 83 -14.26 -7.65 13.35
C ALA A 83 -13.01 -7.19 12.57
N MET A 84 -13.17 -6.17 11.71
CA MET A 84 -12.06 -5.63 10.92
C MET A 84 -11.07 -4.89 11.80
N ALA A 85 -11.55 -4.17 12.83
CA ALA A 85 -10.69 -3.48 13.77
C ALA A 85 -9.73 -4.45 14.49
N GLU A 86 -10.23 -5.58 14.97
CA GLU A 86 -9.37 -6.61 15.57
C GLU A 86 -8.39 -7.19 14.53
N ALA A 87 -8.83 -7.37 13.29
CA ALA A 87 -7.94 -7.85 12.23
C ALA A 87 -6.74 -6.90 12.05
N PHE A 88 -6.97 -5.58 12.05
CA PHE A 88 -5.90 -4.59 12.01
C PHE A 88 -5.02 -4.56 13.27
N ARG A 89 -5.47 -5.11 14.40
CA ARG A 89 -4.67 -5.28 15.63
C ARG A 89 -3.87 -6.59 15.66
N SER A 90 -4.16 -7.51 14.74
CA SER A 90 -3.52 -8.83 14.69
C SER A 90 -2.12 -8.77 14.07
N ASP A 91 -1.33 -9.82 14.29
CA ASP A 91 -0.01 -9.97 13.66
C ASP A 91 -0.09 -10.17 12.13
N ASP A 92 -1.28 -10.45 11.58
CA ASP A 92 -1.51 -10.60 10.14
C ASP A 92 -1.68 -9.25 9.42
N ALA A 93 -1.82 -8.14 10.16
CA ALA A 93 -1.90 -6.80 9.60
C ALA A 93 -0.51 -6.28 9.21
N VAL A 94 -0.41 -5.70 8.02
CA VAL A 94 0.78 -4.98 7.58
C VAL A 94 0.55 -3.49 7.84
N ILE A 95 1.31 -2.96 8.80
CA ILE A 95 1.33 -1.54 9.14
C ILE A 95 2.31 -0.83 8.18
N ILE A 96 1.86 0.25 7.55
CA ILE A 96 2.61 0.99 6.55
C ILE A 96 2.86 2.42 7.03
N ASP A 97 1.81 3.13 7.45
CA ASP A 97 1.84 4.51 7.95
C ASP A 97 2.74 5.46 7.13
N GLN A 98 2.66 5.35 5.81
CA GLN A 98 3.41 6.19 4.88
C GLN A 98 2.54 7.32 4.38
N THR A 99 3.04 8.56 4.47
CA THR A 99 2.38 9.75 3.91
C THR A 99 3.07 10.21 2.63
N ILE A 100 2.28 10.56 1.62
CA ILE A 100 2.71 11.22 0.38
C ILE A 100 1.83 12.45 0.18
N GLN A 101 2.46 13.61 -0.03
CA GLN A 101 1.77 14.86 -0.32
C GLN A 101 1.59 15.02 -1.83
N SER A 102 0.38 15.37 -2.28
CA SER A 102 0.12 15.64 -3.69
C SER A 102 -1.11 16.52 -3.89
N ASN A 103 -1.03 17.47 -4.82
CA ASN A 103 -2.14 18.35 -5.22
C ASN A 103 -2.91 19.01 -4.05
N GLY A 104 -2.18 19.43 -3.01
CA GLY A 104 -2.77 20.08 -1.82
C GLY A 104 -3.30 19.13 -0.74
N TYR A 105 -3.13 17.81 -0.92
CA TYR A 105 -3.53 16.79 0.05
C TYR A 105 -2.34 16.03 0.65
N ASP A 106 -2.52 15.59 1.88
CA ASP A 106 -1.71 14.57 2.54
C ASP A 106 -2.45 13.24 2.47
N PHE A 107 -1.95 12.31 1.64
CA PHE A 107 -2.45 10.94 1.57
C PHE A 107 -1.62 10.07 2.49
N THR A 108 -2.24 9.28 3.35
CA THR A 108 -1.53 8.28 4.16
C THR A 108 -2.05 6.89 3.86
N LEU A 109 -1.18 5.97 3.42
CA LEU A 109 -1.48 4.55 3.43
C LEU A 109 -1.13 4.00 4.82
N MET A 110 -2.16 3.61 5.57
CA MET A 110 -2.01 3.27 6.98
C MET A 110 -1.70 1.80 7.15
N GLY A 111 -2.43 0.93 6.46
CA GLY A 111 -2.15 -0.50 6.47
C GLY A 111 -3.13 -1.33 5.69
N ILE A 112 -2.84 -2.64 5.67
CA ILE A 112 -3.64 -3.66 5.02
C ILE A 112 -3.77 -4.89 5.92
N VAL A 113 -4.92 -5.57 5.86
CA VAL A 113 -5.10 -6.89 6.44
C VAL A 113 -5.88 -7.81 5.48
N SER A 114 -5.55 -9.09 5.50
CA SER A 114 -6.28 -10.10 4.73
C SER A 114 -7.54 -10.55 5.47
N GLY A 115 -8.63 -10.74 4.73
CA GLY A 115 -9.82 -11.44 5.21
C GLY A 115 -9.55 -12.91 5.52
N LYS A 116 -8.55 -13.51 4.87
CA LYS A 116 -8.19 -14.92 5.01
C LYS A 116 -7.61 -15.17 6.41
N GLY A 117 -8.14 -16.17 7.11
CA GLY A 117 -7.66 -16.53 8.45
C GLY A 117 -8.37 -15.81 9.60
N LEU A 118 -9.24 -14.83 9.32
CA LEU A 118 -10.05 -14.12 10.32
C LEU A 118 -11.25 -14.94 10.81
N ASN A 119 -11.00 -16.17 11.27
CA ASN A 119 -12.01 -17.08 11.82
C ASN A 119 -12.25 -16.88 13.33
N LYS A 120 -11.41 -16.11 14.01
CA LYS A 120 -11.51 -15.83 15.45
C LYS A 120 -11.10 -14.39 15.75
N VAL A 121 -11.94 -13.67 16.49
CA VAL A 121 -11.61 -12.38 17.12
C VAL A 121 -11.58 -12.58 18.61
N SER A 122 -10.42 -12.36 19.24
CA SER A 122 -10.25 -12.56 20.69
C SER A 122 -10.84 -13.91 21.19
N GLY A 123 -10.68 -14.98 20.41
CA GLY A 123 -11.18 -16.33 20.72
C GLY A 123 -12.68 -16.56 20.52
N ARG A 124 -13.43 -15.59 19.98
CA ARG A 124 -14.83 -15.73 19.58
C ARG A 124 -14.96 -15.93 18.08
N ASP A 125 -15.85 -16.81 17.67
CA ASP A 125 -16.21 -16.95 16.26
C ASP A 125 -16.85 -15.63 15.81
N ILE A 126 -16.26 -15.00 14.80
CA ILE A 126 -16.90 -13.85 14.14
C ILE A 126 -18.07 -14.41 13.34
N HIS A 127 -19.24 -13.78 13.44
CA HIS A 127 -20.27 -14.02 12.43
C HIS A 127 -19.71 -13.59 11.06
N ASP A 128 -19.74 -14.51 10.10
CA ASP A 128 -19.22 -14.39 8.72
C ASP A 128 -19.72 -13.15 7.94
N SER A 129 -20.63 -12.36 8.50
CA SER A 129 -21.31 -11.26 7.80
C SER A 129 -20.52 -9.96 7.71
N GLU A 130 -19.49 -9.75 8.54
CA GLU A 130 -18.70 -8.49 8.51
C GLU A 130 -17.38 -8.63 7.75
N ILE A 131 -16.85 -9.84 7.59
CA ILE A 131 -15.56 -10.09 6.94
C ILE A 131 -15.72 -11.17 5.88
N ASP A 132 -15.36 -10.81 4.65
CA ASP A 132 -15.24 -11.71 3.53
C ASP A 132 -13.80 -12.24 3.49
N ARG A 133 -13.67 -13.57 3.57
CA ARG A 133 -12.36 -14.24 3.61
C ARG A 133 -11.60 -14.17 2.29
N ASN A 134 -12.29 -13.81 1.21
CA ASN A 134 -11.69 -13.67 -0.11
C ASN A 134 -11.27 -12.24 -0.42
N ARG A 135 -11.25 -11.35 0.59
CA ARG A 135 -10.94 -9.94 0.43
C ARG A 135 -9.67 -9.50 1.14
N SER A 136 -9.13 -8.40 0.65
CA SER A 136 -8.14 -7.60 1.36
C SER A 136 -8.78 -6.27 1.79
N TYR A 137 -8.40 -5.79 2.96
CA TYR A 137 -8.92 -4.55 3.55
C TYR A 137 -7.78 -3.56 3.75
N ILE A 138 -7.89 -2.39 3.16
CA ILE A 138 -6.85 -1.37 3.09
C ILE A 138 -7.39 -0.09 3.70
N VAL A 139 -6.62 0.53 4.60
CA VAL A 139 -7.01 1.81 5.21
C VAL A 139 -6.10 2.92 4.73
N LEU A 140 -6.73 4.00 4.26
CA LEU A 140 -6.07 5.23 3.84
C LEU A 140 -6.68 6.45 4.51
N SER A 141 -5.90 7.52 4.67
CA SER A 141 -6.41 8.83 5.06
C SER A 141 -6.13 9.91 4.03
N VAL A 142 -6.97 10.95 4.04
CA VAL A 142 -6.83 12.18 3.26
C VAL A 142 -7.00 13.38 4.19
N ALA A 143 -6.02 14.26 4.21
CA ALA A 143 -6.10 15.56 4.88
C ALA A 143 -5.72 16.67 3.89
N ASN A 144 -6.21 17.89 4.09
CA ASN A 144 -5.67 19.03 3.36
C ASN A 144 -4.30 19.41 3.95
N THR A 145 -3.33 19.68 3.08
CA THR A 145 -1.97 20.12 3.47
C THR A 145 -1.96 21.41 4.30
N ASP A 146 -2.99 22.24 4.16
CA ASP A 146 -3.15 23.49 4.92
C ASP A 146 -3.85 23.28 6.29
N GLY A 147 -4.21 22.05 6.62
CA GLY A 147 -4.87 21.66 7.87
C GLY A 147 -6.36 21.99 7.93
N THR A 148 -6.97 22.49 6.86
CA THR A 148 -8.42 22.68 6.81
C THR A 148 -9.15 21.33 6.75
N PRO A 149 -10.35 21.20 7.33
CA PRO A 149 -11.11 19.95 7.25
C PRO A 149 -11.46 19.53 5.82
N VAL A 150 -11.46 18.22 5.55
CA VAL A 150 -11.95 17.66 4.28
C VAL A 150 -13.47 17.54 4.34
N ASP A 151 -14.17 18.54 3.80
CA ASP A 151 -15.62 18.74 4.00
C ASP A 151 -16.53 17.99 3.01
N SER A 152 -16.02 17.48 1.87
CA SER A 152 -16.83 16.75 0.87
C SER A 152 -16.07 15.58 0.24
N LEU A 153 -16.84 14.55 -0.17
CA LEU A 153 -16.38 13.42 -0.98
C LEU A 153 -16.30 13.74 -2.48
N ASP A 154 -16.95 14.82 -2.91
CA ASP A 154 -17.00 15.20 -4.33
C ASP A 154 -15.59 15.56 -4.81
N GLY A 155 -15.07 14.75 -5.74
CA GLY A 155 -13.75 14.99 -6.33
C GLY A 155 -12.56 14.56 -5.48
N ILE A 156 -12.74 13.72 -4.45
CA ILE A 156 -11.59 13.06 -3.81
C ILE A 156 -10.93 12.12 -4.83
N PRO A 157 -9.59 12.11 -4.93
CA PRO A 157 -8.85 11.18 -5.78
C PRO A 157 -9.22 9.71 -5.55
N THR A 158 -9.21 8.95 -6.64
CA THR A 158 -9.39 7.50 -6.62
C THR A 158 -8.17 6.82 -6.04
N PHE A 159 -8.40 5.85 -5.16
CA PHE A 159 -7.40 4.92 -4.65
C PHE A 159 -7.55 3.60 -5.40
N THR A 160 -6.48 3.09 -6.02
CA THR A 160 -6.54 1.77 -6.67
C THR A 160 -5.30 0.93 -6.41
N PRO A 161 -5.46 -0.37 -6.15
CA PRO A 161 -4.36 -1.32 -6.33
C PRO A 161 -3.93 -1.34 -7.79
N LEU A 162 -2.62 -1.41 -8.00
CA LEU A 162 -1.96 -1.67 -9.27
C LEU A 162 -0.93 -2.79 -9.04
N VAL A 163 -0.71 -3.61 -10.07
CA VAL A 163 0.20 -4.76 -10.01
C VAL A 163 1.13 -4.71 -11.21
N ASP A 164 2.42 -4.58 -10.97
CA ASP A 164 3.43 -4.59 -12.03
C ASP A 164 3.32 -5.86 -12.88
N GLY A 165 3.45 -5.72 -14.19
CA GLY A 165 3.24 -6.80 -15.16
C GLY A 165 1.81 -6.90 -15.69
N TYR A 166 0.85 -6.17 -15.11
CA TYR A 166 -0.53 -6.06 -15.59
C TYR A 166 -0.87 -4.61 -15.91
N LYS A 167 -1.64 -4.34 -16.96
CA LYS A 167 -2.00 -2.95 -17.27
C LYS A 167 -2.90 -2.38 -16.17
N PRO A 168 -2.83 -1.06 -15.88
CA PRO A 168 -3.69 -0.42 -14.88
C PRO A 168 -5.20 -0.63 -15.09
N TRP A 169 -5.67 -0.78 -16.33
CA TRP A 169 -7.08 -1.07 -16.63
C TRP A 169 -7.45 -2.56 -16.56
N GLU A 170 -6.48 -3.46 -16.41
CA GLU A 170 -6.70 -4.91 -16.23
C GLU A 170 -6.82 -5.26 -14.73
N VAL A 171 -5.96 -4.70 -13.88
CA VAL A 171 -6.00 -4.89 -12.43
C VAL A 171 -6.17 -3.54 -11.72
N ASN A 172 -7.36 -3.31 -11.18
CA ASN A 172 -7.74 -2.10 -10.45
C ASN A 172 -8.99 -2.34 -9.60
N ILE A 173 -9.49 -1.30 -8.91
CA ILE A 173 -10.68 -1.38 -8.07
C ILE A 173 -11.94 -1.94 -8.76
N PHE A 174 -12.12 -1.72 -10.07
CA PHE A 174 -13.28 -2.26 -10.78
C PHE A 174 -13.12 -3.76 -11.03
N SER A 175 -11.94 -4.19 -11.50
CA SER A 175 -11.70 -5.60 -11.76
C SER A 175 -11.52 -6.43 -10.48
N LEU A 176 -11.17 -5.79 -9.37
CA LEU A 176 -11.07 -6.39 -8.03
C LEU A 176 -12.36 -6.25 -7.19
N ASN A 177 -13.52 -5.98 -7.81
CA ASN A 177 -14.82 -5.91 -7.14
C ASN A 177 -14.79 -5.04 -5.87
N ALA A 178 -14.13 -3.90 -5.94
CA ALA A 178 -13.88 -3.09 -4.75
C ALA A 178 -15.13 -2.38 -4.26
N TYR A 179 -15.23 -2.22 -2.95
CA TYR A 179 -16.13 -1.26 -2.32
C TYR A 179 -15.38 -0.45 -1.28
N ARG A 180 -15.92 0.74 -1.01
CA ARG A 180 -15.32 1.72 -0.10
C ARG A 180 -16.30 2.08 1.00
N LEU A 181 -15.78 2.16 2.22
CA LEU A 181 -16.45 2.76 3.37
C LEU A 181 -15.62 3.95 3.83
N ASP A 182 -16.29 4.97 4.36
CA ASP A 182 -15.61 6.19 4.77
C ASP A 182 -16.12 6.74 6.10
N THR A 183 -15.22 7.35 6.85
CA THR A 183 -15.52 8.11 8.05
C THR A 183 -14.66 9.37 8.13
N THR A 184 -15.08 10.34 8.92
CA THR A 184 -14.31 11.58 9.17
C THR A 184 -14.08 11.73 10.67
N ALA A 185 -12.84 11.99 11.05
CA ALA A 185 -12.47 12.32 12.43
C ALA A 185 -11.40 13.41 12.43
N ASN A 186 -11.55 14.41 13.31
CA ASN A 186 -10.61 15.53 13.46
C ASN A 186 -10.33 16.30 12.14
N GLY A 187 -11.32 16.39 11.26
CA GLY A 187 -11.17 17.06 9.94
C GLY A 187 -10.41 16.22 8.90
N ILE A 188 -9.98 15.01 9.25
CA ILE A 188 -9.31 14.06 8.37
C ILE A 188 -10.34 13.04 7.87
N ARG A 189 -10.28 12.72 6.58
CA ARG A 189 -11.09 11.66 5.97
C ARG A 189 -10.33 10.35 6.02
N TYR A 190 -11.02 9.28 6.38
CA TYR A 190 -10.50 7.93 6.36
C TYR A 190 -11.34 7.06 5.43
N CYS A 191 -10.65 6.27 4.62
CA CYS A 191 -11.18 5.37 3.62
C CYS A 191 -10.78 3.95 3.99
N LEU A 192 -11.75 3.07 4.15
CA LEU A 192 -11.56 1.63 4.20
C LEU A 192 -11.96 1.07 2.84
N LEU A 193 -10.97 0.65 2.07
CA LEU A 193 -11.12 0.03 0.76
C LEU A 193 -11.08 -1.49 0.93
N ALA A 194 -12.14 -2.17 0.50
CA ALA A 194 -12.20 -3.62 0.45
C ALA A 194 -12.16 -4.08 -1.00
N THR A 195 -11.24 -4.97 -1.34
CA THR A 195 -11.10 -5.54 -2.69
C THR A 195 -11.15 -7.05 -2.61
N ASP A 196 -11.43 -7.75 -3.70
CA ASP A 196 -11.02 -9.14 -3.82
C ASP A 196 -9.52 -9.27 -3.48
N SER A 197 -9.12 -10.42 -2.96
CA SER A 197 -7.79 -10.59 -2.36
C SER A 197 -6.69 -10.30 -3.37
N ILE A 198 -5.88 -9.29 -3.05
CA ILE A 198 -4.71 -8.91 -3.85
C ILE A 198 -3.48 -9.74 -3.49
N GLU A 199 -3.56 -10.56 -2.44
CA GLU A 199 -2.47 -11.46 -2.03
C GLU A 199 -2.14 -12.50 -3.11
N ILE A 200 -3.08 -12.81 -4.02
CA ILE A 200 -2.82 -13.73 -5.14
C ILE A 200 -1.70 -13.23 -6.06
N PHE A 201 -1.46 -11.92 -6.08
CA PHE A 201 -0.41 -11.25 -6.86
C PHE A 201 0.87 -10.97 -6.05
N ALA A 202 1.04 -11.53 -4.85
CA ALA A 202 2.12 -11.14 -3.93
C ALA A 202 3.55 -11.48 -4.43
N ASP A 203 3.70 -12.21 -5.53
CA ASP A 203 4.96 -12.43 -6.25
C ASP A 203 5.32 -11.31 -7.23
N HIS A 204 4.42 -10.33 -7.39
CA HIS A 204 4.64 -9.08 -8.13
C HIS A 204 4.84 -7.90 -7.17
N HIS A 205 5.36 -6.79 -7.70
CA HIS A 205 5.28 -5.51 -6.99
C HIS A 205 3.84 -5.00 -7.07
N ILE A 206 3.29 -4.66 -5.90
CA ILE A 206 1.93 -4.15 -5.76
C ILE A 206 2.03 -2.75 -5.16
N SER A 207 1.25 -1.83 -5.72
CA SER A 207 1.16 -0.46 -5.23
C SER A 207 -0.29 -0.02 -5.06
N ILE A 208 -0.51 0.96 -4.19
CA ILE A 208 -1.75 1.72 -4.12
C ILE A 208 -1.52 3.09 -4.76
N ALA A 209 -2.14 3.32 -5.90
CA ALA A 209 -2.08 4.57 -6.62
C ALA A 209 -3.23 5.51 -6.23
N VAL A 210 -2.94 6.80 -6.25
CA VAL A 210 -3.91 7.87 -6.02
C VAL A 210 -3.95 8.79 -7.23
N TYR A 211 -5.12 8.99 -7.83
CA TYR A 211 -5.25 9.83 -9.03
C TYR A 211 -6.63 10.48 -9.15
N ASP A 212 -6.70 11.57 -9.91
CA ASP A 212 -7.96 12.26 -10.21
C ASP A 212 -8.78 11.50 -11.25
N GLY A 213 -10.09 11.41 -11.03
CA GLY A 213 -11.01 10.72 -11.93
C GLY A 213 -11.41 9.34 -11.38
N VAL A 214 -11.97 8.50 -12.26
CA VAL A 214 -12.63 7.25 -11.84
C VAL A 214 -11.87 6.05 -12.39
N SER A 215 -11.81 5.90 -13.72
CA SER A 215 -11.14 4.77 -14.35
C SER A 215 -9.65 5.07 -14.60
N PRO A 216 -8.75 4.11 -14.36
CA PRO A 216 -7.35 4.27 -14.76
C PRO A 216 -7.25 4.15 -16.29
N GLY A 217 -6.37 4.94 -16.88
CA GLY A 217 -6.19 4.99 -18.33
C GLY A 217 -4.78 5.43 -18.75
N PRO A 218 -4.45 5.32 -20.05
CA PRO A 218 -3.14 5.69 -20.58
C PRO A 218 -2.81 7.19 -20.44
N GLU A 219 -3.80 8.03 -20.21
CA GLU A 219 -3.66 9.45 -19.88
C GLU A 219 -3.17 9.69 -18.44
N ILE A 220 -3.33 8.71 -17.55
CA ILE A 220 -2.88 8.77 -16.14
C ILE A 220 -1.62 7.95 -15.94
N PHE A 221 -1.56 6.74 -16.51
CA PHE A 221 -0.50 5.77 -16.26
C PHE A 221 0.21 5.33 -17.55
N THR A 222 1.48 4.94 -17.39
CA THR A 222 2.28 4.27 -18.40
C THR A 222 2.91 3.01 -17.80
N MET A 223 3.28 2.07 -18.65
CA MET A 223 3.94 0.83 -18.26
C MET A 223 5.17 0.61 -19.14
N ASP A 224 6.31 0.31 -18.54
CA ASP A 224 7.55 0.05 -19.28
C ASP A 224 7.62 -1.38 -19.85
N ASP A 225 8.69 -1.68 -20.60
CA ASP A 225 8.91 -3.00 -21.20
C ASP A 225 9.07 -4.13 -20.16
N ASN A 226 9.36 -3.80 -18.89
CA ASN A 226 9.47 -4.75 -17.78
C ASN A 226 8.15 -4.91 -17.02
N GLY A 227 7.10 -4.17 -17.40
CA GLY A 227 5.81 -4.20 -16.73
C GLY A 227 5.70 -3.24 -15.54
N VAL A 228 6.71 -2.38 -15.29
CA VAL A 228 6.67 -1.44 -14.18
C VAL A 228 5.72 -0.30 -14.49
N ILE A 229 4.76 -0.07 -13.59
CA ILE A 229 3.76 0.98 -13.74
C ILE A 229 4.25 2.29 -13.13
N SER A 230 4.03 3.39 -13.84
CA SER A 230 4.30 4.75 -13.36
C SER A 230 3.22 5.72 -13.86
N TYR A 231 3.14 6.91 -13.27
CA TYR A 231 2.33 7.97 -13.85
C TYR A 231 2.87 8.36 -15.22
N ASN A 232 1.98 8.69 -16.14
CA ASN A 232 2.35 9.24 -17.44
C ASN A 232 3.03 10.60 -17.24
N ASP A 233 4.16 10.86 -17.92
CA ASP A 233 4.90 12.14 -17.83
C ASP A 233 4.04 13.38 -18.14
N SER A 234 2.96 13.22 -18.91
CA SER A 234 2.02 14.29 -19.24
C SER A 234 0.91 14.48 -18.21
N TYR A 235 0.77 13.56 -17.26
CA TYR A 235 -0.23 13.63 -16.20
C TYR A 235 0.20 14.65 -15.15
N THR A 236 -0.65 15.62 -14.87
CA THR A 236 -0.37 16.71 -13.91
C THR A 236 -1.37 16.75 -12.75
N GLY A 237 -2.22 15.73 -12.65
CA GLY A 237 -3.19 15.60 -11.56
C GLY A 237 -2.57 15.11 -10.26
N THR A 238 -3.42 14.66 -9.33
CA THR A 238 -2.99 14.04 -8.08
C THR A 238 -2.13 12.81 -8.34
N GLN A 239 -0.94 12.76 -7.74
CA GLN A 239 0.01 11.65 -7.86
C GLN A 239 0.54 11.22 -6.50
N ALA A 240 0.11 10.06 -6.04
CA ALA A 240 0.73 9.36 -4.91
C ALA A 240 0.71 7.86 -5.17
N MET A 241 1.87 7.20 -5.06
CA MET A 241 2.03 5.77 -5.27
C MET A 241 2.69 5.19 -4.02
N PHE A 242 1.96 4.33 -3.31
CA PHE A 242 2.46 3.67 -2.11
C PHE A 242 2.83 2.23 -2.41
N ASP A 243 3.99 1.79 -1.94
CA ASP A 243 4.35 0.38 -1.99
C ASP A 243 3.48 -0.42 -1.02
N LEU A 244 2.97 -1.56 -1.48
CA LEU A 244 2.19 -2.47 -0.67
C LEU A 244 2.97 -3.77 -0.45
N PRO A 245 3.78 -3.87 0.62
CA PRO A 245 4.60 -5.04 0.87
C PRO A 245 3.72 -6.20 1.35
N LEU A 246 3.56 -7.22 0.50
CA LEU A 246 2.90 -8.48 0.84
C LEU A 246 3.92 -9.62 0.89
N ASP A 247 3.63 -10.65 1.67
CA ASP A 247 4.44 -11.87 1.72
C ASP A 247 4.30 -12.65 0.39
N PRO A 248 5.37 -12.80 -0.40
CA PRO A 248 5.32 -13.53 -1.67
C PRO A 248 4.87 -14.99 -1.53
N ALA A 249 4.99 -15.58 -0.34
CA ALA A 249 4.47 -16.93 -0.07
C ALA A 249 2.94 -17.02 -0.16
N LYS A 250 2.23 -15.89 -0.18
CA LYS A 250 0.78 -15.81 -0.32
C LYS A 250 0.30 -15.74 -1.78
N ALA A 251 1.22 -15.58 -2.73
CA ALA A 251 0.92 -15.56 -4.15
C ALA A 251 0.23 -16.85 -4.62
N ASP A 252 -0.65 -16.72 -5.60
CA ASP A 252 -1.35 -17.84 -6.23
C ASP A 252 -1.46 -17.62 -7.74
N PRO A 253 -0.43 -18.03 -8.52
CA PRO A 253 -0.43 -17.87 -9.97
C PRO A 253 -1.60 -18.55 -10.68
N ALA A 254 -2.16 -19.62 -10.10
CA ALA A 254 -3.31 -20.30 -10.68
C ALA A 254 -4.59 -19.46 -10.49
N ALA A 255 -4.76 -18.84 -9.33
CA ALA A 255 -5.85 -17.90 -9.09
C ALA A 255 -5.72 -16.65 -9.98
N VAL A 256 -4.50 -16.14 -10.19
CA VAL A 256 -4.23 -15.03 -11.11
C VAL A 256 -4.60 -15.39 -12.55
N ALA A 257 -4.21 -16.58 -13.04
CA ALA A 257 -4.59 -17.01 -14.39
C ALA A 257 -6.11 -17.08 -14.58
N ALA A 258 -6.83 -17.64 -13.60
CA ALA A 258 -8.29 -17.69 -13.61
C ALA A 258 -8.94 -16.30 -13.54
N PHE A 259 -8.36 -15.38 -12.75
CA PHE A 259 -8.80 -14.00 -12.67
C PHE A 259 -8.72 -13.33 -14.04
N ILE A 260 -7.57 -13.39 -14.72
CA ILE A 260 -7.36 -12.77 -16.03
C ILE A 260 -8.29 -13.38 -17.09
N GLU A 261 -8.40 -14.70 -17.16
CA GLU A 261 -9.29 -15.39 -18.12
C GLU A 261 -10.76 -14.95 -17.95
N SER A 262 -11.22 -14.79 -16.70
CA SER A 262 -12.60 -14.34 -16.43
C SER A 262 -12.87 -12.93 -16.97
N ARG A 263 -11.88 -12.03 -16.92
CA ARG A 263 -11.99 -10.66 -17.40
C ARG A 263 -11.97 -10.56 -18.92
N GLU A 264 -11.15 -11.37 -19.58
CA GLU A 264 -11.14 -11.48 -21.05
C GLU A 264 -12.48 -12.01 -21.58
N ALA A 265 -13.08 -12.98 -20.88
CA ALA A 265 -14.40 -13.51 -21.22
C ALA A 265 -15.51 -12.44 -21.08
N GLU A 266 -15.50 -11.65 -20.00
CA GLU A 266 -16.44 -10.54 -19.79
C GLU A 266 -16.30 -9.46 -20.87
N ALA A 267 -15.08 -9.09 -21.23
CA ALA A 267 -14.80 -8.11 -22.30
C ALA A 267 -15.22 -8.59 -23.70
N SER A 268 -15.33 -9.91 -23.91
CA SER A 268 -15.74 -10.49 -25.19
C SER A 268 -17.25 -10.54 -25.40
N ILE A 269 -18.04 -10.25 -24.35
CA ILE A 269 -19.52 -10.35 -24.36
C ILE A 269 -20.19 -8.96 -24.38
N GLY A 270 -19.44 -7.89 -24.05
CA GLY A 270 -19.90 -6.49 -24.06
C GLY A 270 -19.67 -5.77 -25.39
#